data_AF-A0A151ZGR2-F1
#
_entry.id   AF-A0A151ZGR2-F1
#
_cell.length_a   1.000
_cell.length_b   1.000
_cell.length_c   1.000
_cell.angle_alpha   90.00
_cell.angle_beta   90.00
_cell.angle_gamma   90.00
#
_symmetry.space_group_name_H-M   'P 1'
#
loop_
_entity.id
_entity.type
_entity.pdbx_description
1 polymer ?
#
loop_
_entity_poly.entity_id
_entity_poly.type
_entity_poly.pdbx_seq_one_letter_code
_entity_poly.pdbx_strand_id
1 'polypeptide(L)'
;MPCTVLEEAKKQAEEHDVIGIDEGQFFPDVVDFSEDLANKGKIVIIAALDGTFQRKPFPTILNLIGKAEDITKLTAVCMVCFNDAAFSKRTVSDESVELIGGTDKYISVCRSCYHKK
;
A
#
# COMPACT_ATOMS: atom_id res chain seq x y z
N MET A 1 18.28 0.96 -9.42
CA MET A 1 17.41 1.85 -10.22
C MET A 1 16.04 1.83 -9.54
N PRO A 2 15.35 2.96 -9.34
CA PRO A 2 13.97 2.89 -8.86
C PRO A 2 13.15 2.14 -9.90
N CYS A 3 12.54 1.04 -9.46
CA CYS A 3 11.66 0.21 -10.27
C CYS A 3 10.31 0.94 -10.37
N THR A 4 9.81 1.17 -11.58
CA THR A 4 8.47 1.76 -11.80
C THR A 4 7.44 0.69 -12.15
N VAL A 5 7.90 -0.49 -12.58
CA VAL A 5 7.12 -1.70 -12.87
C VAL A 5 7.91 -2.92 -12.43
N LEU A 6 7.28 -3.83 -11.68
CA LEU A 6 7.92 -4.99 -11.06
C LEU A 6 8.51 -5.97 -12.06
N GLU A 7 8.01 -6.00 -13.30
CA GLU A 7 8.56 -6.81 -14.38
C GLU A 7 10.08 -6.59 -14.59
N GLU A 8 10.59 -5.37 -14.34
CA GLU A 8 12.02 -5.05 -14.40
C GLU A 8 12.87 -5.89 -13.43
N ALA A 9 12.28 -6.32 -12.31
CA ALA A 9 12.93 -7.12 -11.29
C ALA A 9 12.61 -8.62 -11.40
N LYS A 10 11.77 -9.04 -12.37
CA LYS A 10 11.22 -10.41 -12.43
C LYS A 10 12.28 -11.50 -12.45
N LYS A 11 13.29 -11.35 -13.32
CA LYS A 11 14.37 -12.34 -13.42
C LYS A 11 15.08 -12.54 -12.08
N GLN A 12 15.36 -11.44 -11.36
CA GLN A 12 15.97 -11.51 -10.04
C GLN A 12 15.01 -12.11 -9.02
N ALA A 13 13.72 -11.75 -9.06
CA ALA A 13 12.70 -12.28 -8.15
C ALA A 13 12.55 -13.81 -8.29
N GLU A 14 12.62 -14.35 -9.51
CA GLU A 14 12.53 -15.80 -9.76
C GLU A 14 13.69 -16.60 -9.15
N GLU A 15 14.85 -15.97 -8.95
CA GLU A 15 16.03 -16.58 -8.31
C GLU A 15 15.92 -16.71 -6.78
N HIS A 16 14.86 -16.14 -6.17
CA HIS A 16 14.68 -16.11 -4.70
C HIS A 16 13.41 -16.86 -4.29
N ASP A 17 13.37 -17.40 -3.07
CA ASP A 17 12.21 -18.14 -2.55
C ASP A 17 11.12 -17.22 -1.98
N VAL A 18 11.53 -16.07 -1.46
CA VAL A 18 10.67 -15.09 -0.79
C VAL A 18 10.87 -13.71 -1.41
N ILE A 19 9.77 -13.05 -1.76
CA ILE A 19 9.75 -11.75 -2.43
C ILE A 19 8.95 -10.77 -1.57
N GLY A 20 9.60 -9.71 -1.11
CA GLY A 20 8.96 -8.59 -0.42
C GLY A 20 8.74 -7.42 -1.39
N ILE A 21 7.50 -6.93 -1.47
CA ILE A 21 7.11 -5.75 -2.25
C ILE A 21 6.65 -4.69 -1.26
N ASP A 22 7.39 -3.58 -1.18
CA ASP A 22 7.03 -2.44 -0.36
C ASP A 22 6.33 -1.36 -1.20
N GLU A 23 5.44 -0.59 -0.59
CA GLU A 23 4.63 0.45 -1.25
C GLU A 23 3.89 -0.07 -2.51
N GLY A 24 3.32 -1.27 -2.42
CA GLY A 24 2.71 -2.01 -3.52
C GLY A 24 1.67 -1.24 -4.35
N GLN A 25 1.05 -0.21 -3.76
CA GLN A 25 0.05 0.62 -4.46
C GLN A 25 0.62 1.43 -5.63
N PHE A 26 1.94 1.64 -5.68
CA PHE A 26 2.59 2.37 -6.77
C PHE A 26 2.95 1.49 -7.97
N PHE A 27 2.82 0.17 -7.86
CA PHE A 27 3.17 -0.76 -8.93
C PHE A 27 1.90 -1.20 -9.69
N PRO A 28 1.72 -0.78 -10.96
CA PRO A 28 0.51 -1.11 -11.71
C PRO A 28 0.40 -2.61 -12.04
N ASP A 29 1.53 -3.31 -12.06
CA ASP A 29 1.66 -4.74 -12.38
C ASP A 29 1.73 -5.65 -11.15
N VAL A 30 1.53 -5.11 -9.93
CA VAL A 30 1.64 -5.88 -8.67
C VAL A 30 0.74 -7.10 -8.60
N VAL A 31 -0.44 -7.04 -9.21
CA VAL A 31 -1.41 -8.15 -9.19
C VAL A 31 -0.87 -9.33 -10.01
N ASP A 32 -0.57 -9.09 -11.28
CA ASP A 32 -0.15 -10.13 -12.21
C ASP A 32 1.23 -10.67 -11.84
N PHE A 33 2.14 -9.80 -11.39
CA PHE A 33 3.47 -10.18 -10.92
C PHE A 33 3.40 -11.10 -9.70
N SER A 34 2.61 -10.73 -8.68
CA SER A 34 2.51 -11.50 -7.44
C SER A 34 1.82 -12.84 -7.66
N GLU A 35 0.77 -12.86 -8.47
CA GLU A 35 0.06 -14.09 -8.84
C GLU A 35 0.98 -15.07 -9.60
N ASP A 36 1.75 -14.58 -10.57
CA ASP A 36 2.69 -15.43 -11.33
C ASP A 36 3.74 -16.08 -10.42
N LEU A 37 4.36 -15.29 -9.52
CA LEU A 37 5.37 -15.80 -8.60
C LEU A 37 4.78 -16.75 -7.54
N ALA A 38 3.60 -16.45 -6.99
CA ALA A 38 2.92 -17.33 -6.05
C ALA A 38 2.59 -18.68 -6.70
N ASN A 39 2.09 -18.68 -7.94
CA ASN A 39 1.81 -19.91 -8.70
C ASN A 39 3.08 -20.72 -9.03
N LYS A 40 4.26 -20.09 -9.04
CA LYS A 40 5.57 -20.75 -9.16
C LYS A 40 6.11 -21.28 -7.82
N GLY A 41 5.31 -21.23 -6.76
CA GLY A 41 5.66 -21.73 -5.42
C GLY A 41 6.52 -20.76 -4.60
N LYS A 42 6.58 -19.48 -4.98
CA LYS A 42 7.28 -18.44 -4.22
C LYS A 42 6.38 -17.88 -3.12
N ILE A 43 6.99 -17.39 -2.05
CA ILE A 43 6.28 -16.63 -1.01
C ILE A 43 6.34 -15.15 -1.37
N VAL A 44 5.19 -14.51 -1.58
CA VAL A 44 5.10 -13.08 -1.91
C VAL A 44 4.45 -12.34 -0.74
N ILE A 45 5.15 -11.33 -0.21
CA ILE A 45 4.68 -10.49 0.90
C ILE A 45 4.60 -9.05 0.40
N ILE A 46 3.43 -8.43 0.53
CA ILE A 46 3.14 -7.10 -0.02
C ILE A 46 2.74 -6.16 1.11
N ALA A 47 3.50 -5.08 1.30
CA ALA A 47 3.10 -3.95 2.11
C ALA A 47 2.53 -2.86 1.20
N ALA A 48 1.32 -2.39 1.46
CA ALA A 48 0.67 -1.38 0.65
C ALA A 48 -0.40 -0.59 1.42
N LEU A 49 -0.75 0.58 0.90
CA LEU A 49 -1.93 1.32 1.31
C LEU A 49 -3.17 0.77 0.63
N ASP A 50 -4.23 0.50 1.41
CA ASP A 50 -5.52 0.06 0.86
C ASP A 50 -6.38 1.23 0.35
N GLY A 51 -6.09 2.46 0.79
CA GLY A 51 -6.79 3.65 0.33
C GLY A 51 -5.96 4.93 0.33
N THR A 52 -6.36 5.87 -0.51
CA THR A 52 -5.77 7.21 -0.65
C THR A 52 -6.09 8.12 0.54
N PHE A 53 -5.55 9.34 0.55
CA PHE A 53 -5.91 10.38 1.53
C PHE A 53 -7.42 10.74 1.52
N GLN A 54 -8.13 10.45 0.42
CA GLN A 54 -9.58 10.62 0.30
C GLN A 54 -10.37 9.37 0.72
N ARG A 55 -9.67 8.32 1.18
CA ARG A 55 -10.19 6.96 1.41
C ARG A 55 -10.80 6.31 0.17
N LYS A 56 -10.36 6.72 -1.02
CA LYS A 56 -10.66 5.98 -2.25
C LYS A 56 -9.75 4.77 -2.30
N PRO A 57 -10.23 3.59 -2.71
CA PRO A 57 -9.40 2.41 -2.75
C PRO A 57 -8.30 2.54 -3.81
N PHE A 58 -7.17 1.88 -3.58
CA PHE A 58 -6.22 1.56 -4.64
C PHE A 58 -6.71 0.30 -5.37
N PRO A 59 -7.08 0.38 -6.67
CA PRO A 59 -7.70 -0.76 -7.36
C PRO A 59 -6.79 -2.00 -7.42
N THR A 60 -5.49 -1.81 -7.63
CA THR A 60 -4.50 -2.89 -7.66
C THR A 60 -4.46 -3.64 -6.33
N ILE A 61 -4.48 -2.90 -5.22
CA ILE A 61 -4.45 -3.49 -3.87
C ILE A 61 -5.75 -4.22 -3.55
N LEU A 62 -6.91 -3.70 -3.94
CA LEU A 62 -8.17 -4.43 -3.77
C LEU A 62 -8.23 -5.71 -4.61
N ASN A 63 -7.63 -5.72 -5.81
CA ASN A 63 -7.61 -6.91 -6.66
C ASN A 63 -6.74 -8.04 -6.06
N LEU A 64 -5.78 -7.73 -5.20
CA LEU A 64 -5.01 -8.73 -4.44
C LEU A 64 -5.84 -9.43 -3.37
N ILE A 65 -6.91 -8.81 -2.85
CA ILE A 65 -7.69 -9.37 -1.74
C ILE A 65 -8.31 -10.73 -2.09
N GLY A 66 -8.78 -10.91 -3.32
CA GLY A 66 -9.34 -12.19 -3.77
C GLY A 66 -8.29 -13.26 -4.10
N LYS A 67 -7.01 -12.92 -4.03
CA LYS A 67 -5.88 -13.75 -4.44
C LYS A 67 -4.93 -14.10 -3.30
N ALA A 68 -4.93 -13.30 -2.23
CA ALA A 68 -4.05 -13.49 -1.10
C ALA A 68 -4.57 -14.56 -0.13
N GLU A 69 -3.66 -15.41 0.37
CA GLU A 69 -3.95 -16.39 1.41
C GLU A 69 -4.11 -15.76 2.80
N ASP A 70 -3.39 -14.66 3.08
CA ASP A 70 -3.46 -13.92 4.34
C ASP A 70 -3.51 -12.40 4.08
N ILE A 71 -4.35 -11.71 4.86
CA ILE A 71 -4.54 -10.26 4.76
C ILE A 71 -4.65 -9.68 6.16
N THR A 72 -3.70 -8.82 6.50
CA THR A 72 -3.70 -8.06 7.75
C THR A 72 -3.78 -6.57 7.48
N LYS A 73 -4.83 -5.91 7.98
CA LYS A 73 -4.93 -4.45 7.98
C LYS A 73 -4.40 -3.90 9.30
N LEU A 74 -3.24 -3.26 9.25
CA LEU A 74 -2.60 -2.64 10.41
C LEU A 74 -3.30 -1.34 10.81
N THR A 75 -3.21 -1.01 12.10
CA THR A 75 -3.63 0.27 12.66
C THR A 75 -2.41 1.09 13.09
N ALA A 76 -2.56 2.41 13.05
CA ALA A 76 -1.62 3.37 13.60
C ALA A 76 -2.20 4.04 14.86
N VAL A 77 -1.47 4.97 15.47
CA VAL A 77 -2.00 5.85 16.51
C VAL A 77 -2.48 7.17 15.88
N CYS A 78 -3.66 7.65 16.29
CA CYS A 78 -4.21 8.90 15.80
C CYS A 78 -3.42 10.09 16.34
N MET A 79 -2.87 10.89 15.44
CA MET A 79 -2.07 12.07 15.78
C MET A 79 -2.89 13.27 16.29
N VAL A 80 -4.19 13.09 16.51
CA VAL A 80 -5.11 14.13 17.03
C VAL A 80 -5.68 13.76 18.39
N CYS A 81 -6.13 12.52 18.57
CA CYS A 81 -6.78 12.07 19.81
C CYS A 81 -6.14 10.84 20.47
N PHE A 82 -5.04 10.32 19.91
CA PHE A 82 -4.24 9.22 20.47
C PHE A 82 -4.93 7.84 20.56
N ASN A 83 -6.14 7.68 20.02
CA ASN A 83 -6.78 6.37 19.79
C ASN A 83 -6.28 5.71 18.50
N ASP A 84 -6.75 4.50 18.20
CA ASP A 84 -6.44 3.82 16.93
C ASP A 84 -6.81 4.65 15.70
N ALA A 85 -5.89 4.68 14.73
CA ALA A 85 -6.02 5.32 13.45
C ALA A 85 -5.99 4.30 12.32
N ALA A 86 -6.95 4.42 11.41
CA ALA A 86 -7.09 3.54 10.25
C ALA A 86 -7.00 4.29 8.92
N PHE A 87 -6.74 5.60 8.95
CA PHE A 87 -6.75 6.47 7.76
C PHE A 87 -5.57 7.42 7.77
N SER A 88 -5.08 7.74 6.57
CA SER A 88 -4.13 8.82 6.33
C SER A 88 -4.89 10.08 5.90
N LYS A 89 -4.67 11.20 6.58
CA LYS A 89 -5.23 12.51 6.22
C LYS A 89 -4.10 13.41 5.73
N ARG A 90 -4.28 14.02 4.55
CA ARG A 90 -3.35 15.00 4.00
C ARG A 90 -3.49 16.35 4.72
N THR A 91 -2.38 16.99 5.02
CA THR A 91 -2.30 18.28 5.74
C THR A 91 -2.00 19.47 4.83
N VAL A 92 -1.52 19.21 3.60
CA VAL A 92 -1.19 20.24 2.59
C VAL A 92 -2.30 20.40 1.55
N SER A 93 -2.41 21.59 0.96
CA SER A 93 -3.34 21.91 -0.12
C SER A 93 -2.84 21.41 -1.48
N ASP A 94 -2.72 20.10 -1.60
CA ASP A 94 -2.38 19.41 -2.86
C ASP A 94 -3.43 18.31 -3.07
N GLU A 95 -3.93 18.15 -4.29
CA GLU A 95 -4.99 17.19 -4.63
C GLU A 95 -4.47 15.97 -5.43
N SER A 96 -3.19 15.94 -5.78
CA SER A 96 -2.58 14.81 -6.51
C SER A 96 -2.71 13.51 -5.71
N VAL A 97 -3.11 12.39 -6.32
CA VAL A 97 -3.23 11.11 -5.59
C VAL A 97 -1.86 10.63 -5.13
N GLU A 98 -0.89 10.68 -6.04
CA GLU A 98 0.51 10.35 -5.78
C GLU A 98 1.27 11.61 -5.38
N LEU A 99 1.44 11.80 -4.08
CA LEU A 99 2.30 12.84 -3.53
C LEU A 99 3.22 12.21 -2.50
N ILE A 100 4.48 12.01 -2.91
CA ILE A 100 5.52 11.48 -2.03
C ILE A 100 5.76 12.48 -0.89
N GLY A 101 5.69 11.96 0.33
CA GLY A 101 5.90 12.71 1.57
C GLY A 101 5.54 11.85 2.77
N GLY A 102 6.04 12.25 3.93
CA GLY A 102 5.81 11.55 5.19
C GLY A 102 4.95 12.40 6.12
N THR A 103 5.41 12.56 7.35
CA THR A 103 4.72 13.32 8.41
C THR A 103 4.60 14.82 8.13
N ASP A 104 5.37 15.34 7.16
CA ASP A 104 5.27 16.71 6.69
C ASP A 104 3.99 16.99 5.88
N LYS A 105 3.42 15.96 5.24
CA LYS A 105 2.24 16.08 4.37
C LYS A 105 1.06 15.22 4.80
N TYR A 106 1.28 14.25 5.68
CA TYR A 106 0.26 13.29 6.11
C TYR A 106 0.28 13.05 7.61
N ILE A 107 -0.90 12.79 8.16
CA ILE A 107 -1.08 12.35 9.54
C ILE A 107 -2.01 11.14 9.59
N SER A 108 -1.74 10.21 10.52
CA SER A 108 -2.66 9.10 10.81
C SER A 108 -3.82 9.59 11.68
N VAL A 109 -5.05 9.30 11.27
CA VAL A 109 -6.27 9.74 11.96
C VAL A 109 -7.28 8.62 12.17
N CYS A 110 -7.98 8.69 13.30
CA CYS A 110 -9.16 7.88 13.54
C CYS A 110 -10.34 8.36 12.69
N ARG A 111 -11.43 7.59 12.69
CA ARG A 111 -12.64 7.90 11.90
C ARG A 111 -13.22 9.28 12.20
N SER A 112 -13.29 9.67 13.47
CA SER A 112 -13.88 10.96 13.87
C SER A 112 -12.97 12.13 13.51
N CYS A 113 -11.67 12.04 13.81
CA CYS A 113 -10.70 13.10 13.51
C CYS A 113 -10.46 13.29 12.00
N TYR A 114 -10.70 12.27 11.16
CA TYR A 114 -10.72 12.43 9.70
C TYR A 114 -11.74 13.49 9.25
N HIS A 115 -12.94 13.47 9.84
CA HIS A 115 -14.05 14.36 9.49
C HIS A 115 -14.06 15.69 10.25
N LYS A 116 -13.23 15.84 11.30
CA LYS A 116 -13.06 17.13 11.97
C LYS A 116 -12.37 18.11 11.02
N LYS A 117 -12.94 19.31 10.91
CA LYS A 117 -12.34 20.45 10.22
C LYS A 117 -11.09 20.88 10.98
#